data_AF-A0A7R9QCF3-F1
#
_entry.id   AF-A0A7R9QCF3-F1
#
_cell.length_a   1.000
_cell.length_b   1.000
_cell.length_c   1.000
_cell.angle_alpha   90.00
_cell.angle_beta   90.00
_cell.angle_gamma   90.00
#
_symmetry.space_group_name_H-M   'P 1'
#
loop_
_entity.id
_entity.type
_entity.pdbx_description
1 polymer ?
#
loop_
_entity_poly.entity_id
_entity_poly.type
_entity_poly.pdbx_seq_one_letter_code
_entity_poly.pdbx_strand_id
1 'polypeptide(L)'
;MQNISKYSNIQSFGSHVRNGFKNFSINQKLRNLYDFYEDFIGVKEVRKTQEAVLKSESEFVESTKARRDVQNDMIGLQEQLKHIRHKLDSTRRSDESYLTLITSEHQLIKNEIQLIDSLRRIEQTERHLFSEFSNKLRDAHEVERLRQEKTKYLSMLGTIIGACLGIIATSINHAFKRRDFRELAQMIELSNSHKLETNPSVSQVFTEENAVKTTDLVNKTSTETQTDIRNDDKIVEIISNTESNLEYKMKVNSLTTVVATYALIAITLPIILRLIGD
;
A
#
# COMPACT_ATOMS: atom_id res chain seq x y z
N MET A 1 53.77 -8.47 -5.40
CA MET A 1 52.59 -9.30 -5.71
C MET A 1 51.68 -9.46 -4.47
N GLN A 2 51.09 -8.37 -3.96
CA GLN A 2 50.19 -8.42 -2.80
C GLN A 2 49.06 -7.38 -2.93
N ASN A 3 48.27 -7.45 -3.99
CA ASN A 3 47.09 -6.56 -4.11
C ASN A 3 45.87 -7.24 -4.74
N ILE A 4 45.76 -8.55 -4.57
CA ILE A 4 44.62 -9.35 -5.07
C ILE A 4 43.84 -9.98 -3.90
N SER A 5 44.41 -10.01 -2.68
CA SER A 5 43.80 -10.71 -1.53
C SER A 5 42.68 -9.94 -0.82
N LYS A 6 42.45 -8.65 -1.11
CA LYS A 6 41.45 -7.84 -0.39
C LYS A 6 40.05 -7.87 -1.03
N TYR A 7 39.97 -8.15 -2.33
CA TYR A 7 38.70 -8.18 -3.08
C TYR A 7 37.96 -9.54 -3.03
N SER A 8 38.62 -10.61 -2.59
CA SER A 8 37.99 -11.93 -2.41
C SER A 8 37.10 -12.01 -1.15
N ASN A 9 37.34 -11.16 -0.15
CA ASN A 9 36.62 -11.21 1.12
C ASN A 9 35.27 -10.47 1.10
N ILE A 10 35.06 -9.58 0.12
CA ILE A 10 33.78 -8.87 -0.07
C ILE A 10 32.78 -9.75 -0.84
N GLN A 11 33.26 -10.58 -1.77
CA GLN A 11 32.43 -11.58 -2.45
C GLN A 11 31.99 -12.70 -1.51
N SER A 12 32.81 -13.09 -0.52
CA SER A 12 32.43 -14.12 0.47
C SER A 12 31.32 -13.62 1.41
N PHE A 13 31.41 -12.38 1.89
CA PHE A 13 30.37 -11.74 2.72
C PHE A 13 29.05 -11.54 1.95
N GLY A 14 29.13 -11.08 0.70
CA GLY A 14 27.96 -10.96 -0.19
C GLY A 14 27.31 -12.29 -0.57
N SER A 15 28.05 -13.40 -0.50
CA SER A 15 27.49 -14.75 -0.68
C SER A 15 26.82 -15.28 0.60
N HIS A 16 27.34 -14.97 1.79
CA HIS A 16 26.73 -15.39 3.07
C HIS A 16 25.44 -14.64 3.40
N VAL A 17 25.37 -13.33 3.13
CA VAL A 17 24.13 -12.56 3.27
C VAL A 17 23.07 -13.08 2.28
N ARG A 18 23.45 -13.28 1.01
CA ARG A 18 22.56 -13.79 -0.05
C ARG A 18 22.10 -15.24 0.17
N ASN A 19 22.94 -16.10 0.75
CA ASN A 19 22.57 -17.50 1.02
C ASN A 19 21.81 -17.67 2.35
N GLY A 20 21.97 -16.76 3.31
CA GLY A 20 21.13 -16.70 4.52
C GLY A 20 19.67 -16.33 4.22
N PHE A 21 19.42 -15.53 3.18
CA PHE A 21 18.06 -15.17 2.73
C PHE A 21 17.39 -16.21 1.84
N LYS A 22 18.14 -17.15 1.23
CA LYS A 22 17.58 -18.12 0.29
C LYS A 22 16.82 -19.29 0.96
N ASN A 23 17.04 -19.54 2.25
CA ASN A 23 16.40 -20.63 3.00
C ASN A 23 15.52 -20.16 4.18
N PHE A 24 15.27 -18.86 4.34
CA PHE A 24 14.26 -18.41 5.31
C PHE A 24 12.88 -18.76 4.74
N SER A 25 11.97 -19.30 5.56
CA SER A 25 10.59 -19.68 5.20
C SER A 25 9.69 -18.46 4.89
N ILE A 26 10.21 -17.52 4.08
CA ILE A 26 9.69 -16.21 3.73
C ILE A 26 8.31 -16.37 3.09
N ASN A 27 8.16 -17.30 2.14
CA ASN A 27 6.90 -17.46 1.42
C ASN A 27 5.73 -17.89 2.32
N GLN A 28 5.98 -18.78 3.30
CA GLN A 28 4.95 -19.20 4.26
C GLN A 28 4.63 -18.08 5.24
N LYS A 29 5.65 -17.37 5.75
CA LYS A 29 5.45 -16.22 6.64
C LYS A 29 4.75 -15.05 5.94
N LEU A 30 5.04 -14.82 4.66
CA LEU A 30 4.38 -13.80 3.83
C LEU A 30 2.92 -14.15 3.55
N ARG A 31 2.62 -15.43 3.26
CA ARG A 31 1.23 -15.90 3.15
C ARG A 31 0.49 -15.72 4.47
N ASN A 32 1.07 -16.14 5.60
CA ASN A 32 0.44 -15.97 6.91
C ASN A 32 0.22 -14.49 7.26
N LEU A 33 1.13 -13.59 6.84
CA LEU A 33 0.98 -12.15 7.02
C LEU A 33 -0.14 -11.58 6.14
N TYR A 34 -0.27 -12.10 4.91
CA TYR A 34 -1.35 -11.75 3.99
C TYR A 34 -2.71 -12.25 4.51
N ASP A 35 -2.78 -13.49 5.00
CA ASP A 35 -3.98 -14.06 5.59
C ASP A 35 -4.38 -13.30 6.86
N PHE A 36 -3.41 -12.95 7.72
CA PHE A 36 -3.64 -12.10 8.88
C PHE A 36 -4.10 -10.69 8.50
N TYR A 37 -3.58 -10.13 7.40
CA TYR A 37 -4.02 -8.85 6.86
C TYR A 37 -5.45 -8.94 6.30
N GLU A 38 -5.78 -9.99 5.56
CA GLU A 38 -7.11 -10.22 4.98
C GLU A 38 -8.16 -10.40 6.08
N ASP A 39 -7.84 -11.17 7.12
CA ASP A 39 -8.66 -11.36 8.32
C ASP A 39 -8.78 -10.07 9.15
N PHE A 40 -7.70 -9.29 9.28
CA PHE A 40 -7.71 -8.03 10.03
C PHE A 40 -8.52 -6.93 9.33
N ILE A 41 -8.41 -6.79 8.00
CA ILE A 41 -9.25 -5.84 7.24
C ILE A 41 -10.70 -6.35 7.14
N GLY A 42 -10.91 -7.67 7.22
CA GLY A 42 -12.24 -8.26 7.09
C GLY A 42 -12.75 -8.26 5.65
N VAL A 43 -11.84 -8.23 4.66
CA VAL A 43 -12.21 -8.25 3.23
C VAL A 43 -13.02 -9.50 2.89
N LYS A 44 -12.68 -10.63 3.51
CA LYS A 44 -13.41 -11.90 3.37
C LYS A 44 -14.83 -11.84 3.94
N GLU A 45 -15.01 -11.16 5.06
CA GLU A 45 -16.31 -10.94 5.70
C GLU A 45 -17.19 -10.03 4.84
N VAL A 46 -16.63 -8.92 4.34
CA VAL A 46 -17.33 -8.03 3.39
C VAL A 46 -17.78 -8.78 2.16
N ARG A 47 -16.89 -9.57 1.53
CA ARG A 47 -17.22 -10.34 0.32
C ARG A 47 -18.33 -11.35 0.60
N LYS A 48 -18.27 -12.07 1.72
CA LYS A 48 -19.31 -13.02 2.14
C LYS A 48 -20.66 -12.32 2.35
N THR A 49 -20.67 -11.16 3.00
CA THR A 49 -21.89 -10.39 3.24
C THR A 49 -22.45 -9.80 1.95
N GLN A 50 -21.60 -9.29 1.05
CA GLN A 50 -22.00 -8.83 -0.28
C GLN A 50 -22.60 -9.97 -1.12
N GLU A 51 -22.00 -11.16 -1.11
CA GLU A 51 -22.54 -12.33 -1.79
C GLU A 51 -23.93 -12.72 -1.23
N ALA A 52 -24.08 -12.69 0.10
CA ALA A 52 -25.37 -12.96 0.75
C ALA A 52 -26.44 -11.92 0.37
N VAL A 53 -26.07 -10.63 0.27
CA VAL A 53 -26.96 -9.55 -0.19
C VAL A 53 -27.37 -9.78 -1.64
N LEU A 54 -26.41 -10.02 -2.55
CA LEU A 54 -26.68 -10.28 -3.97
C LEU A 54 -27.61 -11.48 -4.18
N LYS A 55 -27.43 -12.55 -3.40
CA LYS A 55 -28.33 -13.71 -3.44
C LYS A 55 -29.77 -13.30 -3.05
N SER A 56 -29.94 -12.62 -1.92
CA SER A 56 -31.28 -12.19 -1.49
C SER A 56 -31.89 -11.13 -2.40
N GLU A 57 -31.07 -10.27 -3.00
CA GLU A 57 -31.51 -9.29 -3.99
C GLU A 57 -32.06 -10.00 -5.22
N SER A 58 -31.34 -11.00 -5.74
CA SER A 58 -31.78 -11.80 -6.88
C SER A 58 -33.13 -12.48 -6.60
N GLU A 59 -33.29 -13.11 -5.43
CA GLU A 59 -34.55 -13.75 -5.02
C GLU A 59 -35.70 -12.74 -4.88
N PHE A 60 -35.43 -11.56 -4.30
CA PHE A 60 -36.40 -10.47 -4.21
C PHE A 60 -36.81 -9.95 -5.59
N VAL A 61 -35.85 -9.73 -6.49
CA VAL A 61 -36.10 -9.24 -7.86
C VAL A 61 -36.95 -10.23 -8.65
N GLU A 62 -36.71 -11.53 -8.51
CA GLU A 62 -37.54 -12.57 -9.11
C GLU A 62 -38.98 -12.51 -8.59
N SER A 63 -39.16 -12.36 -7.27
CA SER A 63 -40.49 -12.20 -6.67
C SER A 63 -41.20 -10.92 -7.14
N THR A 64 -40.49 -9.81 -7.26
CA THR A 64 -41.06 -8.55 -7.79
C THR A 64 -41.48 -8.71 -9.25
N LYS A 65 -40.72 -9.46 -10.06
CA LYS A 65 -41.10 -9.79 -11.43
C LYS A 65 -42.39 -10.61 -11.46
N ALA A 66 -42.47 -11.68 -10.65
CA ALA A 66 -43.67 -12.50 -10.55
C ALA A 66 -44.91 -11.69 -10.12
N ARG A 67 -44.75 -10.75 -9.17
CA ARG A 67 -45.83 -9.83 -8.79
C ARG A 67 -46.28 -8.97 -9.96
N ARG A 68 -45.34 -8.40 -10.72
CA ARG A 68 -45.65 -7.57 -11.89
C ARG A 68 -46.40 -8.36 -12.97
N ASP A 69 -45.99 -9.60 -13.22
CA ASP A 69 -46.63 -10.46 -14.22
C ASP A 69 -48.10 -10.72 -13.86
N VAL A 70 -48.38 -11.17 -12.62
CA VAL A 70 -49.76 -11.40 -12.15
C VAL A 70 -50.57 -10.10 -12.07
N GLN A 71 -49.93 -8.98 -11.71
CA GLN A 71 -50.59 -7.68 -11.71
C GLN A 71 -50.97 -7.23 -13.13
N ASN A 72 -50.13 -7.50 -14.14
CA ASN A 72 -50.46 -7.20 -15.53
C ASN A 72 -51.62 -8.07 -16.02
N ASP A 73 -51.62 -9.36 -15.68
CA ASP A 73 -52.73 -10.28 -15.99
C ASP A 73 -54.05 -9.82 -15.35
N MET A 74 -53.97 -9.35 -14.09
CA MET A 74 -55.11 -8.76 -13.38
C MET A 74 -55.67 -7.55 -14.11
N ILE A 75 -54.81 -6.61 -14.51
CA ILE A 75 -55.22 -5.40 -15.23
C ILE A 75 -55.88 -5.78 -16.57
N GLY A 76 -55.30 -6.73 -17.31
CA GLY A 76 -55.88 -7.23 -18.56
C GLY A 76 -57.26 -7.87 -18.36
N LEU A 77 -57.43 -8.66 -17.30
CA LEU A 77 -58.71 -9.28 -16.97
C LEU A 77 -59.77 -8.24 -16.56
N GLN A 78 -59.37 -7.21 -15.82
CA GLN A 78 -60.26 -6.09 -15.45
C GLN A 78 -60.72 -5.30 -16.68
N GLU A 79 -59.85 -5.11 -17.66
CA GLU A 79 -60.20 -4.49 -18.94
C GLU A 79 -61.21 -5.35 -19.73
N GLN A 80 -60.99 -6.67 -19.79
CA GLN A 80 -61.95 -7.60 -20.41
C GLN A 80 -63.30 -7.58 -19.71
N LEU A 81 -63.31 -7.59 -18.38
CA LEU A 81 -64.54 -7.54 -17.58
C LEU A 81 -65.32 -6.24 -17.84
N LYS A 82 -64.62 -5.10 -17.93
CA LYS A 82 -65.20 -3.81 -18.29
C LYS A 82 -65.85 -3.85 -19.68
N HIS A 83 -65.20 -4.46 -20.66
CA HIS A 83 -65.73 -4.59 -22.01
C HIS A 83 -66.96 -5.52 -22.08
N ILE A 84 -66.97 -6.64 -21.35
CA ILE A 84 -68.15 -7.52 -21.27
C ILE A 84 -69.32 -6.80 -20.61
N ARG A 85 -69.10 -6.08 -19.51
CA ARG A 85 -70.15 -5.29 -18.85
C ARG A 85 -70.76 -4.25 -19.78
N HIS A 86 -69.92 -3.53 -20.53
CA HIS A 86 -70.41 -2.58 -21.53
C HIS A 86 -71.26 -3.26 -22.64
N LYS A 87 -70.85 -4.44 -23.12
CA LYS A 87 -71.65 -5.22 -24.08
C LYS A 87 -72.97 -5.71 -23.48
N LEU A 88 -72.94 -6.11 -22.22
CA LEU A 88 -74.11 -6.58 -21.49
C LEU A 88 -75.15 -5.46 -21.33
N ASP A 89 -74.71 -4.24 -21.01
CA ASP A 89 -75.58 -3.07 -20.89
C ASP A 89 -76.26 -2.69 -22.22
N SER A 90 -75.59 -2.94 -23.35
CA SER A 90 -76.13 -2.68 -24.68
C SER A 90 -77.01 -3.81 -25.23
N THR A 91 -76.94 -5.02 -24.67
CA THR A 91 -77.65 -6.20 -25.19
C THR A 91 -79.00 -6.34 -24.51
N ARG A 92 -80.06 -6.55 -25.29
CA ARG A 92 -81.40 -6.77 -24.72
C ARG A 92 -81.45 -8.11 -24.01
N ARG A 93 -82.15 -8.17 -22.88
CA ARG A 93 -82.30 -9.40 -22.07
C ARG A 93 -83.00 -10.56 -22.81
N SER A 94 -83.72 -10.28 -23.89
CA SER A 94 -84.40 -11.27 -24.72
C SER A 94 -83.51 -11.93 -25.78
N ASP A 95 -82.31 -11.40 -26.03
CA ASP A 95 -81.36 -11.96 -27.00
C ASP A 95 -80.62 -13.17 -26.38
N GLU A 96 -80.45 -14.24 -27.13
CA GLU A 96 -79.71 -15.44 -26.72
C GLU A 96 -78.26 -15.10 -26.32
N SER A 97 -77.68 -14.08 -26.95
CA SER A 97 -76.35 -13.56 -26.65
C SER A 97 -76.23 -13.05 -25.20
N TYR A 98 -77.31 -12.58 -24.59
CA TYR A 98 -77.31 -12.07 -23.21
C TYR A 98 -76.88 -13.15 -22.20
N LEU A 99 -77.39 -14.37 -22.34
CA LEU A 99 -77.05 -15.47 -21.42
C LEU A 99 -75.57 -15.87 -21.54
N THR A 100 -75.04 -15.87 -22.77
CA THR A 100 -73.62 -16.15 -22.99
C THR A 100 -72.73 -15.07 -22.38
N LEU A 101 -73.11 -13.79 -22.49
CA LEU A 101 -72.38 -12.67 -21.90
C LEU A 101 -72.38 -12.73 -20.37
N ILE A 102 -73.53 -12.97 -19.73
CA ILE A 102 -73.60 -13.17 -18.27
C ILE A 102 -72.74 -14.34 -17.81
N THR A 103 -72.79 -15.46 -18.54
CA THR A 103 -71.98 -16.64 -18.19
C THR A 103 -70.50 -16.30 -18.28
N SER A 104 -70.08 -15.59 -19.34
CA SER A 104 -68.70 -15.14 -19.50
C SER A 104 -68.28 -14.12 -18.43
N GLU A 105 -69.16 -13.19 -18.02
CA GLU A 105 -68.90 -12.25 -16.93
C GLU A 105 -68.65 -12.99 -15.62
N HIS A 106 -69.51 -13.96 -15.28
CA HIS A 106 -69.34 -14.75 -14.09
C HIS A 106 -68.01 -15.54 -14.08
N GLN A 107 -67.61 -16.10 -15.23
CA GLN A 107 -66.32 -16.75 -15.39
C GLN A 107 -65.15 -15.78 -15.18
N LEU A 108 -65.20 -14.59 -15.76
CA LEU A 108 -64.17 -13.57 -15.55
C LEU A 108 -64.10 -13.12 -14.09
N ILE A 109 -65.23 -12.90 -13.42
CA ILE A 109 -65.24 -12.54 -11.98
C ILE A 109 -64.61 -13.64 -11.14
N LYS A 110 -64.92 -14.92 -11.43
CA LYS A 110 -64.29 -16.05 -10.72
C LYS A 110 -62.77 -16.05 -10.91
N ASN A 111 -62.30 -15.81 -12.13
CA ASN A 111 -60.89 -15.70 -12.43
C ASN A 111 -60.25 -14.48 -11.74
N GLU A 112 -60.94 -13.33 -11.68
CA GLU A 112 -60.48 -12.14 -10.96
C GLU A 112 -60.22 -12.46 -9.48
N ILE A 113 -61.16 -13.11 -8.81
CA ILE A 113 -61.03 -13.52 -7.41
C ILE A 113 -59.80 -14.43 -7.22
N GLN A 114 -59.61 -15.40 -8.13
CA GLN A 114 -58.44 -16.29 -8.09
C GLN A 114 -57.13 -15.54 -8.28
N LEU A 115 -57.06 -14.60 -9.24
CA LEU A 115 -55.88 -13.78 -9.46
C LEU A 115 -55.61 -12.88 -8.25
N ILE A 116 -56.64 -12.30 -7.60
CA ILE A 116 -56.48 -11.45 -6.41
C ILE A 116 -55.84 -12.25 -5.28
N ASP A 117 -56.32 -13.47 -5.05
CA ASP A 117 -55.77 -14.35 -4.02
C ASP A 117 -54.33 -14.77 -4.34
N SER A 118 -54.01 -15.03 -5.62
CA SER A 118 -52.64 -15.33 -6.05
C SER A 118 -51.71 -14.13 -5.86
N LEU A 119 -52.15 -12.92 -6.22
CA LEU A 119 -51.40 -11.69 -6.07
C LEU A 119 -51.11 -11.41 -4.60
N ARG A 120 -52.09 -11.60 -3.71
CA ARG A 120 -51.89 -11.45 -2.26
C ARG A 120 -50.83 -12.40 -1.72
N ARG A 121 -50.79 -13.65 -2.18
CA ARG A 121 -49.77 -14.63 -1.78
C ARG A 121 -48.37 -14.23 -2.25
N ILE A 122 -48.26 -13.76 -3.50
CA ILE A 122 -46.99 -13.29 -4.06
C ILE A 122 -46.53 -12.02 -3.34
N GLU A 123 -47.42 -11.06 -3.08
CA GLU A 123 -47.11 -9.84 -2.33
C GLU A 123 -46.62 -10.12 -0.90
N GLN A 124 -47.21 -11.11 -0.22
CA GLN A 124 -46.72 -11.55 1.09
C GLN A 124 -45.31 -12.13 1.01
N THR A 125 -45.03 -12.92 -0.02
CA THR A 125 -43.72 -13.52 -0.27
C THR A 125 -42.69 -12.44 -0.61
N GLU A 126 -43.04 -11.49 -1.49
CA GLU A 126 -42.20 -10.33 -1.83
C GLU A 126 -41.86 -9.50 -0.60
N ARG A 127 -42.82 -9.24 0.29
CA ARG A 127 -42.58 -8.52 1.55
C ARG A 127 -41.60 -9.25 2.45
N HIS A 128 -41.70 -10.57 2.55
CA HIS A 128 -40.76 -11.38 3.32
C HIS A 128 -39.34 -11.30 2.74
N LEU A 129 -39.21 -11.50 1.43
CA LEU A 129 -37.93 -11.43 0.72
C LEU A 129 -37.32 -10.02 0.79
N PHE A 130 -38.13 -8.98 0.67
CA PHE A 130 -37.71 -7.60 0.85
C PHE A 130 -37.19 -7.34 2.28
N SER A 131 -37.87 -7.87 3.29
CA SER A 131 -37.42 -7.74 4.68
C SER A 131 -36.10 -8.46 4.90
N GLU A 132 -35.93 -9.66 4.35
CA GLU A 132 -34.69 -10.42 4.44
C GLU A 132 -33.53 -9.71 3.72
N PHE A 133 -33.77 -9.23 2.50
CA PHE A 133 -32.82 -8.42 1.74
C PHE A 133 -32.44 -7.14 2.48
N SER A 134 -33.42 -6.40 3.02
CA SER A 134 -33.17 -5.15 3.74
C SER A 134 -32.36 -5.36 5.02
N ASN A 135 -32.60 -6.47 5.73
CA ASN A 135 -31.81 -6.83 6.90
C ASN A 135 -30.36 -7.14 6.51
N LYS A 136 -30.14 -8.00 5.51
CA LYS A 136 -28.80 -8.33 5.02
C LYS A 136 -28.07 -7.09 4.48
N LEU A 137 -28.79 -6.19 3.80
CA LEU A 137 -28.24 -4.94 3.29
C LEU A 137 -27.81 -4.00 4.43
N ARG A 138 -28.61 -3.93 5.50
CA ARG A 138 -28.24 -3.19 6.70
C ARG A 138 -26.99 -3.78 7.37
N ASP A 139 -26.93 -5.10 7.51
CA ASP A 139 -25.77 -5.79 8.07
C ASP A 139 -24.52 -5.53 7.21
N ALA A 140 -24.65 -5.49 5.88
CA ALA A 140 -23.56 -5.14 4.97
C ALA A 140 -23.03 -3.72 5.22
N HIS A 141 -23.92 -2.74 5.43
CA HIS A 141 -23.51 -1.39 5.77
C HIS A 141 -22.82 -1.30 7.15
N GLU A 142 -23.23 -2.12 8.11
CA GLU A 142 -22.58 -2.19 9.42
C GLU A 142 -21.16 -2.74 9.32
N VAL A 143 -20.98 -3.84 8.57
CA VAL A 143 -19.65 -4.41 8.30
C VAL A 143 -18.74 -3.40 7.58
N GLU A 144 -19.28 -2.64 6.61
CA GLU A 144 -18.51 -1.61 5.90
C GLU A 144 -18.09 -0.47 6.85
N ARG A 145 -18.96 -0.06 7.77
CA ARG A 145 -18.62 0.94 8.80
C ARG A 145 -17.48 0.44 9.70
N LEU A 146 -17.52 -0.83 10.13
CA LEU A 146 -16.45 -1.42 10.94
C LEU A 146 -15.12 -1.48 10.17
N ARG A 147 -15.15 -1.73 8.86
CA ARG A 147 -13.94 -1.68 8.01
C ARG A 147 -13.34 -0.28 7.95
N GLN A 148 -14.15 0.77 7.86
CA GLN A 148 -13.65 2.15 7.88
C GLN A 148 -12.90 2.47 9.17
N GLU A 149 -13.32 1.89 10.30
CA GLU A 149 -12.61 2.03 11.57
C GLU A 149 -11.31 1.23 11.58
N LYS A 150 -11.33 -0.05 11.19
CA LYS A 150 -10.14 -0.93 11.14
C LYS A 150 -9.05 -0.40 10.19
N THR A 151 -9.44 0.15 9.04
CA THR A 151 -8.50 0.72 8.04
C THR A 151 -7.75 1.94 8.59
N LYS A 152 -8.39 2.76 9.44
CA LYS A 152 -7.72 3.89 10.10
C LYS A 152 -6.59 3.41 11.01
N TYR A 153 -6.85 2.39 11.82
CA TYR A 153 -5.83 1.82 12.71
C TYR A 153 -4.68 1.19 11.95
N LEU A 154 -4.97 0.52 10.83
CA LEU A 154 -3.94 -0.06 9.98
C LEU A 154 -3.02 1.01 9.37
N SER A 155 -3.58 2.13 8.90
CA SER A 155 -2.79 3.26 8.37
C SER A 155 -1.91 3.90 9.45
N MET A 156 -2.46 4.08 10.66
CA MET A 156 -1.70 4.57 11.82
C MET A 156 -0.55 3.62 12.18
N LEU A 157 -0.80 2.31 12.21
CA LEU A 157 0.21 1.29 12.49
C LEU A 157 1.27 1.23 11.37
N GLY A 158 0.86 1.34 10.11
CA GLY A 158 1.76 1.37 8.95
C GLY A 158 2.74 2.54 9.03
N THR A 159 2.30 3.70 9.53
CA THR A 159 3.15 4.86 9.74
C THR A 159 4.22 4.59 10.81
N ILE A 160 3.84 3.97 11.93
CA ILE A 160 4.75 3.61 13.03
C ILE A 160 5.80 2.60 12.53
N ILE A 161 5.37 1.54 11.85
CA ILE A 161 6.26 0.51 11.32
C ILE A 161 7.18 1.08 10.23
N GLY A 162 6.65 1.92 9.33
CA GLY A 162 7.41 2.58 8.27
C GLY A 162 8.51 3.50 8.82
N ALA A 163 8.22 4.26 9.88
CA ALA A 163 9.21 5.10 10.55
C ALA A 163 10.32 4.26 11.19
N CYS A 164 9.96 3.19 11.91
CA CYS A 164 10.94 2.27 12.50
C CYS A 164 11.85 1.64 11.43
N LEU A 165 11.27 1.14 10.34
CA LEU A 165 12.03 0.55 9.24
C LEU A 165 12.91 1.58 8.52
N GLY A 166 12.44 2.82 8.35
CA GLY A 166 13.22 3.92 7.78
C GLY A 166 14.44 4.26 8.62
N ILE A 167 14.29 4.31 9.96
CA ILE A 167 15.40 4.52 10.90
C ILE A 167 16.40 3.35 10.80
N ILE A 168 15.92 2.10 10.78
CA ILE A 168 16.78 0.91 10.66
C ILE A 168 17.53 0.90 9.32
N ALA A 169 16.86 1.18 8.21
CA ALA A 169 17.46 1.24 6.88
C ALA A 169 18.57 2.30 6.82
N THR A 170 18.30 3.49 7.38
CA THR A 170 19.28 4.57 7.48
C THR A 170 20.45 4.18 8.39
N SER A 171 20.18 3.50 9.52
CA SER A 171 21.19 3.06 10.47
C SER A 171 22.14 2.01 9.88
N ILE A 172 21.61 1.05 9.13
CA ILE A 172 22.41 0.06 8.41
C ILE A 172 23.34 0.76 7.41
N ASN A 173 22.81 1.68 6.60
CA ASN A 173 23.61 2.45 5.65
C ASN A 173 24.72 3.25 6.34
N HIS A 174 24.41 3.88 7.48
CA HIS A 174 25.37 4.64 8.27
C HIS A 174 26.44 3.75 8.93
N ALA A 175 26.11 2.52 9.31
CA ALA A 175 27.06 1.55 9.86
C ALA A 175 28.08 1.07 8.82
N PHE A 176 27.67 0.86 7.56
CA PHE A 176 28.59 0.58 6.46
C PHE A 176 29.54 1.77 6.23
N LYS A 177 28.99 2.98 6.14
CA LYS A 177 29.78 4.21 5.94
C LYS A 177 30.86 4.43 7.01
N ARG A 178 30.58 4.08 8.28
CA ARG A 178 31.56 4.19 9.38
C ARG A 178 32.71 3.17 9.30
N ARG A 179 32.49 2.00 8.68
CA ARG A 179 33.58 1.03 8.46
C ARG A 179 34.57 1.57 7.44
N ASP A 180 34.06 2.15 6.36
CA ASP A 180 34.88 2.75 5.30
C ASP A 180 35.69 3.94 5.83
N PHE A 181 35.10 4.79 6.68
CA PHE A 181 35.83 5.88 7.32
C PHE A 181 36.91 5.41 8.30
N ARG A 182 36.66 4.34 9.06
CA ARG A 182 37.68 3.77 9.97
C ARG A 182 38.87 3.18 9.21
N GLU A 183 38.60 2.54 8.07
CA GLU A 183 39.66 2.00 7.21
C GLU A 183 40.53 3.12 6.62
N LEU A 184 39.91 4.21 6.15
CA LEU A 184 40.65 5.38 5.65
C LEU A 184 41.45 6.09 6.76
N ALA A 185 40.90 6.21 7.97
CA ALA A 185 41.60 6.80 9.10
C ALA A 185 42.85 5.98 9.49
N GLN A 186 42.75 4.64 9.50
CA GLN A 186 43.89 3.76 9.76
C GLN A 186 44.95 3.83 8.66
N MET A 187 44.57 3.96 7.39
CA MET A 187 45.53 4.16 6.29
C MET A 187 46.30 5.47 6.42
N ILE A 188 45.65 6.54 6.89
CA ILE A 188 46.30 7.83 7.17
C ILE A 188 47.26 7.71 8.35
N GLU A 189 46.88 7.01 9.42
CA GLU A 189 47.74 6.78 10.59
C GLU A 189 48.96 5.88 10.28
N LEU A 190 48.78 4.85 9.44
CA LEU A 190 49.87 4.01 8.94
C LEU A 190 50.82 4.77 8.00
N SER A 191 50.28 5.66 7.17
CA SER A 191 51.08 6.54 6.31
C SER A 191 51.85 7.60 7.13
N ASN A 192 51.27 8.07 8.23
CA ASN A 192 51.93 8.97 9.18
C ASN A 192 53.01 8.27 10.02
N SER A 193 52.84 6.99 10.38
CA SER A 193 53.89 6.21 11.05
C SER A 193 55.03 5.81 10.12
N HIS A 194 54.77 5.61 8.82
CA HIS A 194 55.82 5.49 7.80
C HIS A 194 56.67 6.77 7.63
N LYS A 195 56.21 7.93 8.13
CA LYS A 195 57.02 9.15 8.21
C LYS A 195 57.92 9.22 9.45
N LEU A 196 57.72 8.38 10.47
CA LEU A 196 58.55 8.40 11.69
C LEU A 196 59.86 7.60 11.59
N GLU A 197 60.06 6.75 10.57
CA GLU A 197 61.31 5.97 10.42
C GLU A 197 62.38 6.66 9.55
N THR A 198 62.13 7.86 9.02
CA THR A 198 63.10 8.59 8.18
C THR A 198 63.42 9.99 8.71
N ASN A 199 63.93 10.07 9.95
CA ASN A 199 65.08 10.91 10.33
C ASN A 199 65.22 10.95 11.87
N PRO A 200 66.37 10.52 12.43
CA PRO A 200 66.69 10.74 13.84
C PRO A 200 67.22 12.17 14.04
N SER A 201 67.05 12.70 15.25
CA SER A 201 67.43 14.06 15.71
C SER A 201 66.34 15.10 15.38
N VAL A 202 65.65 15.72 16.34
CA VAL A 202 66.20 16.42 17.51
C VAL A 202 65.22 16.27 18.68
N SER A 203 65.68 15.65 19.76
CA SER A 203 65.06 15.76 21.07
C SER A 203 65.42 17.11 21.71
N GLN A 204 64.56 17.54 22.64
CA GLN A 204 64.79 18.54 23.69
C GLN A 204 64.43 20.00 23.33
N VAL A 205 63.26 20.46 23.79
CA VAL A 205 63.17 21.52 24.83
C VAL A 205 61.91 21.24 25.67
N PHE A 206 62.13 20.87 26.93
CA PHE A 206 61.17 20.80 28.06
C PHE A 206 60.67 22.22 28.38
N THR A 207 59.35 22.46 28.53
CA THR A 207 58.56 22.46 29.80
C THR A 207 58.57 23.81 30.53
N GLU A 208 57.37 24.22 30.98
CA GLU A 208 57.08 25.27 31.98
C GLU A 208 57.32 26.73 31.52
N GLU A 209 56.57 27.77 31.90
CA GLU A 209 55.45 28.01 32.80
C GLU A 209 54.97 29.46 32.51
N ASN A 210 53.77 29.81 32.98
CA ASN A 210 53.36 31.15 33.43
C ASN A 210 52.92 32.28 32.46
N ALA A 211 51.64 32.63 32.68
CA ALA A 211 51.16 33.95 33.07
C ALA A 211 50.70 34.97 32.00
N VAL A 212 49.37 35.18 32.02
CA VAL A 212 48.69 36.48 32.18
C VAL A 212 48.69 37.46 30.99
N LYS A 213 47.45 37.71 30.53
CA LYS A 213 46.84 38.95 29.99
C LYS A 213 47.68 39.81 29.03
N THR A 214 47.12 40.07 27.85
CA THR A 214 46.36 41.30 27.49
C THR A 214 46.07 41.22 25.98
N THR A 215 44.81 41.14 25.56
CA THR A 215 44.15 42.25 24.84
C THR A 215 45.12 43.31 24.33
N ASP A 216 45.40 43.34 23.03
CA ASP A 216 45.10 44.51 22.19
C ASP A 216 45.81 44.48 20.83
N LEU A 217 45.02 44.83 19.81
CA LEU A 217 45.41 45.61 18.63
C LEU A 217 46.45 44.97 17.69
N VAL A 218 46.02 44.43 16.55
CA VAL A 218 45.85 45.21 15.30
C VAL A 218 47.20 45.57 14.67
N ASN A 219 47.30 45.17 13.40
CA ASN A 219 48.15 45.72 12.35
C ASN A 219 49.58 45.18 12.18
N LYS A 220 49.68 44.37 11.11
CA LYS A 220 50.28 44.78 9.83
C LYS A 220 51.64 44.19 9.53
N THR A 221 51.74 43.81 8.25
CA THR A 221 52.93 43.64 7.41
C THR A 221 53.80 42.45 7.76
N SER A 222 53.70 41.37 6.99
CA SER A 222 54.26 41.21 5.64
C SER A 222 55.66 40.61 5.71
N THR A 223 55.73 39.42 5.11
CA THR A 223 56.83 38.93 4.27
C THR A 223 58.21 38.81 4.90
N GLU A 224 58.65 37.58 5.07
CA GLU A 224 59.97 37.15 4.58
C GLU A 224 59.92 35.67 4.19
N THR A 225 59.95 35.45 2.88
CA THR A 225 60.20 34.19 2.18
C THR A 225 61.69 33.87 2.21
N GLN A 226 62.11 32.70 2.70
CA GLN A 226 63.05 31.83 1.97
C GLN A 226 63.31 30.50 2.70
N THR A 227 62.53 29.46 2.38
CA THR A 227 62.94 28.03 2.28
C THR A 227 61.70 27.24 1.86
N ASP A 228 61.58 26.83 0.58
CA ASP A 228 60.94 25.56 0.14
C ASP A 228 60.44 25.51 -1.32
N ILE A 229 61.24 25.97 -2.28
CA ILE A 229 60.91 25.76 -3.72
C ILE A 229 61.02 24.26 -4.14
N ARG A 230 61.41 23.35 -3.23
CA ARG A 230 61.54 21.90 -3.49
C ARG A 230 60.36 21.07 -2.95
N ASN A 231 59.56 21.64 -2.05
CA ASN A 231 58.47 20.94 -1.37
C ASN A 231 57.09 21.26 -1.98
N ASP A 232 56.95 22.37 -2.70
CA ASP A 232 55.68 22.76 -3.32
C ASP A 232 55.23 21.79 -4.43
N ASP A 233 56.12 21.33 -5.32
CA ASP A 233 55.72 20.43 -6.42
C ASP A 233 55.14 19.09 -5.92
N LYS A 234 55.70 18.56 -4.82
CA LYS A 234 55.22 17.31 -4.20
C LYS A 234 53.95 17.53 -3.39
N ILE A 235 53.80 18.70 -2.76
CA ILE A 235 52.58 19.06 -2.04
C ILE A 235 51.42 19.24 -3.04
N VAL A 236 51.67 19.88 -4.18
CA VAL A 236 50.70 20.05 -5.28
C VAL A 236 50.31 18.68 -5.88
N GLU A 237 51.27 17.77 -6.05
CA GLU A 237 50.99 16.41 -6.53
C GLU A 237 50.14 15.60 -5.54
N ILE A 238 50.45 15.68 -4.24
CA ILE A 238 49.67 14.99 -3.18
C ILE A 238 48.27 15.61 -3.06
N ILE A 239 48.13 16.94 -3.20
CA ILE A 239 46.82 17.61 -3.18
C ILE A 239 45.99 17.20 -4.41
N SER A 240 46.57 17.17 -5.60
CA SER A 240 45.87 16.76 -6.83
C SER A 240 45.44 15.29 -6.79
N ASN A 241 46.28 14.41 -6.24
CA ASN A 241 45.96 12.99 -6.08
C ASN A 241 44.91 12.77 -4.96
N THR A 242 44.88 13.64 -3.95
CA THR A 242 43.83 13.63 -2.90
C THR A 242 42.51 14.17 -3.44
N GLU A 243 42.54 15.22 -4.25
CA GLU A 243 41.37 15.86 -4.86
C GLU A 243 40.64 14.90 -5.80
N SER A 244 41.37 14.23 -6.70
CA SER A 244 40.80 13.23 -7.62
C SER A 244 40.24 11.98 -6.90
N ASN A 245 40.88 11.53 -5.82
CA ASN A 245 40.37 10.41 -5.02
C ASN A 245 39.10 10.80 -4.23
N LEU A 246 39.06 12.03 -3.71
CA LEU A 246 37.89 12.57 -3.01
C LEU A 246 36.72 12.80 -3.97
N GLU A 247 37.00 13.30 -5.17
CA GLU A 247 36.00 13.53 -6.21
C GLU A 247 35.37 12.21 -6.69
N TYR A 248 36.20 11.20 -6.97
CA TYR A 248 35.71 9.86 -7.34
C TYR A 248 34.83 9.27 -6.22
N LYS A 249 35.23 9.41 -4.96
CA LYS A 249 34.48 8.90 -3.80
C LYS A 249 33.18 9.69 -3.54
N MET A 250 33.17 11.01 -3.74
CA MET A 250 31.95 11.82 -3.65
C MET A 250 30.94 11.44 -4.74
N LYS A 251 31.42 11.19 -5.97
CA LYS A 251 30.58 10.74 -7.09
C LYS A 251 30.00 9.34 -6.85
N VAL A 252 30.80 8.39 -6.37
CA VAL A 252 30.32 7.02 -6.09
C VAL A 252 29.33 7.01 -4.91
N ASN A 253 29.55 7.81 -3.87
CA ASN A 253 28.63 7.87 -2.73
C ASN A 253 27.30 8.57 -3.06
N SER A 254 27.31 9.64 -3.87
CA SER A 254 26.04 10.24 -4.34
C SER A 254 25.30 9.28 -5.27
N LEU A 255 26.01 8.62 -6.18
CA LEU A 255 25.43 7.61 -7.09
C LEU A 255 24.84 6.44 -6.33
N THR A 256 25.53 5.92 -5.30
CA THR A 256 25.05 4.81 -4.48
C THR A 256 23.80 5.20 -3.70
N THR A 257 23.78 6.42 -3.14
CA THR A 257 22.60 6.93 -2.41
C THR A 257 21.41 7.07 -3.36
N VAL A 258 21.63 7.61 -4.56
CA VAL A 258 20.60 7.77 -5.59
C VAL A 258 20.09 6.41 -6.08
N VAL A 259 20.96 5.44 -6.33
CA VAL A 259 20.54 4.08 -6.74
C VAL A 259 19.78 3.39 -5.61
N ALA A 260 20.18 3.56 -4.35
CA ALA A 260 19.47 2.99 -3.21
C ALA A 260 18.09 3.64 -2.99
N THR A 261 17.96 4.95 -3.15
CA THR A 261 16.67 5.64 -3.07
C THR A 261 15.75 5.24 -4.23
N TYR A 262 16.27 5.14 -5.46
CA TYR A 262 15.50 4.64 -6.60
C TYR A 262 15.13 3.16 -6.47
N ALA A 263 15.99 2.31 -5.90
CA ALA A 263 15.67 0.92 -5.63
C ALA A 263 14.55 0.78 -4.59
N LEU A 264 14.56 1.61 -3.54
CA LEU A 264 13.46 1.68 -2.58
C LEU A 264 12.16 2.11 -3.25
N ILE A 265 12.19 3.13 -4.11
CA ILE A 265 11.02 3.59 -4.87
C ILE A 265 10.52 2.52 -5.85
N ALA A 266 11.43 1.79 -6.51
CA ALA A 266 11.09 0.72 -7.45
C ALA A 266 10.49 -0.51 -6.76
N ILE A 267 10.82 -0.75 -5.49
CA ILE A 267 10.22 -1.81 -4.66
C ILE A 267 8.87 -1.36 -4.08
N THR A 268 8.71 -0.08 -3.74
CA THR A 268 7.46 0.44 -3.18
C THR A 268 6.38 0.69 -4.24
N LEU A 269 6.75 1.06 -5.47
CA LEU A 269 5.80 1.27 -6.57
C LEU A 269 4.89 0.07 -6.87
N PRO A 270 5.39 -1.17 -7.04
CA PRO A 270 4.54 -2.33 -7.33
C PRO A 270 3.65 -2.72 -6.14
N ILE A 271 4.06 -2.42 -4.91
CA ILE A 271 3.26 -2.65 -3.71
C ILE A 271 2.10 -1.65 -3.64
N ILE A 272 2.33 -0.39 -4.01
CA ILE A 272 1.30 0.67 -4.03
C ILE A 272 0.33 0.48 -5.20
N LEU A 273 0.82 0.16 -6.40
CA LEU A 273 -0.02 -0.09 -7.56
C LEU A 273 -0.94 -1.30 -7.37
N ARG A 274 -0.47 -2.32 -6.64
CA ARG A 274 -1.29 -3.49 -6.30
C ARG A 274 -2.29 -3.25 -5.17
N LEU A 275 -2.09 -2.20 -4.36
CA LEU A 275 -3.01 -1.79 -3.29
C LEU A 275 -4.14 -0.87 -3.80
N ILE A 276 -3.94 -0.21 -4.94
CA ILE A 276 -4.90 0.74 -5.53
C ILE A 276 -5.69 0.16 -6.72
N GLY A 277 -5.27 -1.02 -7.22
CA GLY A 277 -5.79 -1.66 -8.42
C GLY A 277 -6.72 -2.86 -8.20
N ASP A 278 -7.03 -3.19 -6.95
CA ASP A 278 -8.10 -4.11 -6.52
C ASP A 278 -9.10 -3.34 -5.65
#